data_AF-A0A2N0QUN5-F1
#
_entry.id   AF-A0A2N0QUN5-F1
#
_cell.length_a   1.000
_cell.length_b   1.000
_cell.length_c   1.000
_cell.angle_alpha   90.00
_cell.angle_beta   90.00
_cell.angle_gamma   90.00
#
_symmetry.space_group_name_H-M   'P 1'
#
loop_
_entity.id
_entity.type
_entity.pdbx_description
1 polymer ?
#
loop_
_entity_poly.entity_id
_entity_poly.type
_entity_poly.pdbx_seq_one_letter_code
_entity_poly.pdbx_strand_id
1 'polypeptide(L)'
;QQNISKEDYEHAQKVWQTFEMKSFGEYHDLYLETDVLLLADVFMNYTIMCLQDDGLDPSHYVSAPGMFNDSLYKSSGAELKLMTDMDEYLMVEKGIRGGMTMASHRYAKANNLKCPDYDSSKPTTWILYEDMNALYSGAMTQYMPTEIIGKVGPEEVPDIQTIAPDAEIGYMPEVDLEVPAHLHNFFADYPLAPEKQIVPENWLSPYNERLVHDKAVGVENIQQLYMKFGVKVTKIHGALKIQQSPWMKEYIEENIRKRKIAKANGDEFGVMYYKLKNNAVFGKQMENVRKHMRVELLRTEEDKKIRRLASSPLFVGFKAFEGGITAVHMLKGTVTLNKPIYVGQAILDISKAMMYNFWYETEDIYKDRAERPDIFDLNYSGDLFLMKDETKGNPIGESVCLKPKMYSVLPAGHDPKTPETDADFEKELEEEEFRKSQGVKYWEKKHGIQKAKGVKKCVVKKELRHDKFLECLRTKKLTRHDMYGLRSYDHQIYLERVNKIGLNPYDNKRWILLDGIRTLPYGHWRIGLYKRLVASEIAPEEAEERAMKVRLRVKE
;
A
#
# COMPACT_ATOMS: atom_id res chain seq x y z
N GLN A 1 26.73 28.23 3.03
CA GLN A 1 25.39 27.66 3.21
C GLN A 1 24.42 28.82 3.39
N GLN A 2 23.32 28.90 2.63
CA GLN A 2 22.42 30.08 2.65
C GLN A 2 21.10 29.87 3.44
N ASN A 3 20.89 28.70 4.06
CA ASN A 3 19.61 28.35 4.69
C ASN A 3 19.82 27.62 6.04
N ILE A 4 20.51 28.22 7.02
CA ILE A 4 20.49 27.72 8.40
C ILE A 4 19.56 28.64 9.20
N SER A 5 18.65 28.08 10.01
CA SER A 5 17.78 28.92 10.85
C SER A 5 18.63 29.60 11.93
N LYS A 6 18.10 30.70 12.48
CA LYS A 6 18.78 31.38 13.58
C LYS A 6 18.86 30.46 14.81
N GLU A 7 17.80 29.70 15.08
CA GLU A 7 17.79 28.73 16.19
C GLU A 7 18.84 27.62 16.00
N ASP A 8 18.97 27.04 14.80
CA ASP A 8 19.95 25.98 14.53
C ASP A 8 21.38 26.47 14.71
N TYR A 9 21.65 27.71 14.27
CA TYR A 9 22.96 28.33 14.45
C TYR A 9 23.26 28.61 15.93
N GLU A 10 22.29 29.15 16.67
CA GLU A 10 22.41 29.38 18.11
C GLU A 10 22.62 28.07 18.88
N HIS A 11 21.92 27.01 18.50
CA HIS A 11 22.12 25.67 19.05
C HIS A 11 23.53 25.15 18.76
N ALA A 12 23.99 25.24 17.51
CA ALA A 12 25.34 24.81 17.14
C ALA A 12 26.42 25.59 17.90
N GLN A 13 26.24 26.91 18.06
CA GLN A 13 27.14 27.75 18.88
C GLN A 13 27.12 27.34 20.35
N LYS A 14 25.94 27.03 20.91
CA LYS A 14 25.82 26.55 22.29
C LYS A 14 26.56 25.23 22.48
N VAL A 15 26.39 24.26 21.58
CA VAL A 15 27.10 22.97 21.63
C VAL A 15 28.62 23.21 21.53
N TRP A 16 29.04 24.03 20.57
CA TRP A 16 30.45 24.38 20.38
C TRP A 16 31.10 24.95 21.65
N GLN A 17 30.42 25.90 22.32
CA GLN A 17 30.90 26.52 23.55
C GLN A 17 30.86 25.55 24.73
N THR A 18 29.78 24.79 24.89
CA THR A 18 29.57 23.89 26.03
C THR A 18 30.62 22.77 26.09
N PHE A 19 30.98 22.22 24.94
CA PHE A 19 31.98 21.15 24.84
C PHE A 19 33.38 21.68 24.48
N GLU A 20 33.58 23.00 24.51
CA GLU A 20 34.87 23.67 24.26
C GLU A 20 35.55 23.24 22.95
N MET A 21 34.76 23.11 21.89
CA MET A 21 35.21 22.60 20.59
C MET A 21 36.29 23.51 19.99
N LYS A 22 37.39 22.91 19.52
CA LYS A 22 38.53 23.61 18.91
C LYS A 22 38.56 23.47 17.40
N SER A 23 37.87 22.47 16.87
CA SER A 23 37.80 22.22 15.43
C SER A 23 36.46 21.60 15.03
N PHE A 24 36.12 21.70 13.75
CA PHE A 24 34.97 20.99 13.19
C PHE A 24 35.13 19.46 13.23
N GLY A 25 36.35 18.95 13.31
CA GLY A 25 36.61 17.52 13.49
C GLY A 25 36.10 17.03 14.85
N GLU A 26 36.43 17.75 15.92
CA GLU A 26 35.94 17.42 17.27
C GLU A 26 34.40 17.53 17.36
N TYR A 27 33.80 18.53 16.70
CA TYR A 27 32.35 18.67 16.63
C TYR A 27 31.70 17.49 15.87
N HIS A 28 32.34 17.03 14.80
CA HIS A 28 31.91 15.86 14.04
C HIS A 28 32.01 14.57 14.85
N ASP A 29 33.12 14.37 15.57
CA ASP A 29 33.33 13.20 16.40
C ASP A 29 32.30 13.14 17.55
N LEU A 30 31.98 14.28 18.18
CA LEU A 30 30.91 14.36 19.18
C LEU A 30 29.55 13.98 18.59
N TYR A 31 29.24 14.45 17.37
CA TYR A 31 28.01 14.06 16.68
C TYR A 31 27.97 12.55 16.41
N LEU A 32 29.06 11.97 15.91
CA LEU A 32 29.15 10.53 15.64
C LEU A 32 29.04 9.71 16.94
N GLU A 33 29.73 10.10 18.00
CA GLU A 33 29.65 9.44 19.30
C GLU A 33 28.22 9.47 19.83
N THR A 34 27.55 10.62 19.75
CA THR A 34 26.15 10.75 20.16
C THR A 34 25.24 9.83 19.34
N ASP A 35 25.39 9.79 18.01
CA ASP A 35 24.58 8.94 17.13
C ASP A 35 24.78 7.44 17.43
N VAL A 36 26.03 7.02 17.66
CA VAL A 36 26.37 5.63 18.01
C VAL A 36 25.84 5.24 19.39
N LEU A 37 26.00 6.09 20.40
CA LEU A 37 25.51 5.82 21.75
C LEU A 37 23.98 5.78 21.80
N LEU A 38 23.30 6.67 21.10
CA LEU A 38 21.83 6.65 20.98
C LEU A 38 21.35 5.37 20.28
N LEU A 39 22.00 4.96 19.19
CA LEU A 39 21.68 3.71 18.51
C LEU A 39 21.89 2.50 19.43
N ALA A 40 22.98 2.48 20.20
CA ALA A 40 23.25 1.41 21.15
C ALA A 40 22.18 1.34 22.25
N ASP A 41 21.79 2.48 22.83
CA ASP A 41 20.73 2.54 23.84
C ASP A 41 19.37 2.07 23.29
N VAL A 42 18.98 2.55 22.09
CA VAL A 42 17.78 2.08 21.40
C VAL A 42 17.83 0.58 21.13
N PHE A 43 18.97 0.04 20.69
CA PHE A 43 19.10 -1.39 20.40
C PHE A 43 19.09 -2.25 21.67
N MET A 44 19.68 -1.79 22.77
CA MET A 44 19.60 -2.46 24.08
C MET A 44 18.15 -2.50 24.59
N ASN A 45 17.44 -1.36 24.55
CA ASN A 45 16.03 -1.29 24.94
C ASN A 45 15.15 -2.19 24.05
N TYR A 46 15.39 -2.18 22.74
CA TYR A 46 14.74 -3.09 21.80
C TYR A 46 15.00 -4.56 22.15
N THR A 47 16.24 -4.92 22.47
CA THR A 47 16.64 -6.28 22.87
C THR A 47 15.95 -6.73 24.14
N ILE A 48 15.91 -5.88 25.18
CA ILE A 48 15.21 -6.15 26.43
C ILE A 48 13.72 -6.40 26.16
N MET A 49 13.07 -5.54 25.36
CA MET A 49 11.66 -5.72 25.00
C MET A 49 11.41 -7.02 24.25
N CYS A 50 12.24 -7.36 23.26
CA CYS A 50 12.08 -8.61 22.50
C CYS A 50 12.26 -9.85 23.38
N LEU A 51 13.22 -9.82 24.31
CA LEU A 51 13.43 -10.91 25.26
C LEU A 51 12.26 -11.05 26.25
N GLN A 52 11.69 -9.94 26.72
CA GLN A 52 10.54 -9.96 27.63
C GLN A 52 9.26 -10.42 26.95
N ASP A 53 8.97 -9.91 25.76
CA ASP A 53 7.71 -10.15 25.07
C ASP A 53 7.69 -11.44 24.24
N ASP A 54 8.82 -11.75 23.59
CA ASP A 54 8.90 -12.81 22.59
C ASP A 54 9.84 -13.94 23.07
N GLY A 55 10.71 -13.66 24.04
CA GLY A 55 11.78 -14.56 24.46
C GLY A 55 12.71 -14.91 23.31
N LEU A 56 12.97 -13.93 22.42
CA LEU A 56 13.86 -14.03 21.27
C LEU A 56 14.84 -12.86 21.30
N ASP A 57 16.12 -13.14 21.05
CA ASP A 57 17.15 -12.12 20.92
C ASP A 57 17.21 -11.62 19.47
N PRO A 58 16.97 -10.32 19.21
CA PRO A 58 16.99 -9.76 17.86
C PRO A 58 18.37 -9.82 17.18
N SER A 59 19.47 -9.94 17.94
CA SER A 59 20.83 -10.03 17.39
C SER A 59 21.07 -11.31 16.59
N HIS A 60 20.26 -12.35 16.79
CA HIS A 60 20.29 -13.58 16.01
C HIS A 60 19.53 -13.51 14.69
N TYR A 61 18.90 -12.37 14.39
CA TYR A 61 18.10 -12.18 13.19
C TYR A 61 18.67 -11.09 12.29
N VAL A 62 18.64 -11.35 10.99
CA VAL A 62 19.01 -10.35 9.97
C VAL A 62 18.03 -9.17 9.97
N SER A 63 16.79 -9.39 10.40
CA SER A 63 15.75 -8.36 10.38
C SER A 63 14.62 -8.65 11.36
N ALA A 64 13.98 -7.59 11.87
CA ALA A 64 12.83 -7.68 12.76
C ALA A 64 11.68 -8.54 12.21
N PRO A 65 11.31 -8.49 10.90
CA PRO A 65 10.29 -9.39 10.35
C PRO A 65 10.60 -10.88 10.45
N GLY A 66 11.89 -11.27 10.42
CA GLY A 66 12.27 -12.66 10.65
C GLY A 66 11.96 -13.09 12.08
N MET A 67 12.40 -12.28 13.05
CA MET A 67 12.16 -12.54 14.47
C MET A 67 10.67 -12.54 14.83
N PHE A 68 9.90 -11.56 14.35
CA PHE A 68 8.47 -11.49 14.66
C PHE A 68 7.66 -12.65 14.06
N ASN A 69 8.14 -13.21 12.95
CA ASN A 69 7.55 -14.41 12.37
C ASN A 69 7.83 -15.65 13.21
N ASP A 70 9.05 -15.79 13.72
CA ASP A 70 9.41 -16.90 14.60
C ASP A 70 8.75 -16.75 15.98
N SER A 71 8.55 -15.52 16.46
CA SER A 71 7.74 -15.23 17.65
C SER A 71 6.30 -15.70 17.47
N LEU A 72 5.66 -15.40 16.33
CA LEU A 72 4.33 -15.89 16.02
C LEU A 72 4.26 -17.42 16.08
N TYR A 73 5.20 -18.13 15.45
CA TYR A 73 5.19 -19.60 15.46
C TYR A 73 5.43 -20.16 16.86
N LYS A 74 6.35 -19.58 17.62
CA LYS A 74 6.59 -19.93 19.02
C LYS A 74 5.36 -19.72 19.89
N SER A 75 4.65 -18.61 19.70
CA SER A 75 3.46 -18.26 20.48
C SER A 75 2.24 -19.10 20.13
N SER A 76 2.06 -19.43 18.85
CA SER A 76 0.89 -20.18 18.36
C SER A 76 1.05 -21.69 18.47
N GLY A 77 2.29 -22.19 18.51
CA GLY A 77 2.57 -23.63 18.38
C GLY A 77 2.15 -24.22 17.03
N ALA A 78 1.89 -23.37 16.03
CA ALA A 78 1.38 -23.80 14.74
C ALA A 78 2.46 -24.51 13.93
N GLU A 79 2.14 -25.71 13.45
CA GLU A 79 2.97 -26.46 12.50
C GLU A 79 2.38 -26.31 11.09
N LEU A 80 3.05 -25.51 10.25
CA LEU A 80 2.63 -25.27 8.87
C LEU A 80 3.27 -26.28 7.92
N LYS A 81 2.46 -26.99 7.14
CA LYS A 81 2.97 -27.95 6.17
C LYS A 81 3.44 -27.25 4.90
N LEU A 82 4.71 -27.42 4.57
CA LEU A 82 5.27 -26.92 3.33
C LEU A 82 4.71 -27.69 2.13
N MET A 83 4.40 -26.98 1.06
CA MET A 83 3.97 -27.57 -0.21
C MET A 83 5.13 -28.37 -0.81
N THR A 84 4.83 -29.60 -1.24
CA THR A 84 5.80 -30.50 -1.89
C THR A 84 5.51 -30.69 -3.37
N ASP A 85 4.30 -30.37 -3.81
CA ASP A 85 3.88 -30.36 -5.20
C ASP A 85 4.08 -28.98 -5.84
N MET A 86 4.64 -28.97 -7.06
CA MET A 86 4.95 -27.72 -7.77
C MET A 86 3.70 -27.09 -8.40
N ASP A 87 2.74 -27.87 -8.86
CA ASP A 87 1.53 -27.35 -9.49
C ASP A 87 0.63 -26.69 -8.44
N GLU A 88 0.53 -27.26 -7.25
CA GLU A 88 -0.12 -26.64 -6.09
C GLU A 88 0.57 -25.33 -5.70
N TYR A 89 1.91 -25.33 -5.62
CA TYR A 89 2.68 -24.12 -5.32
C TYR A 89 2.43 -23.03 -6.37
N LEU A 90 2.46 -23.37 -7.65
CA LEU A 90 2.24 -22.42 -8.75
C LEU A 90 0.79 -21.90 -8.77
N MET A 91 -0.19 -22.74 -8.43
CA MET A 91 -1.58 -22.32 -8.28
C MET A 91 -1.73 -21.26 -7.19
N VAL A 92 -1.15 -21.50 -6.00
CA VAL A 92 -1.12 -20.53 -4.90
C VAL A 92 -0.36 -19.26 -5.30
N GLU A 93 0.82 -19.40 -5.91
CA GLU A 93 1.64 -18.26 -6.34
C GLU A 93 0.92 -17.37 -7.37
N LYS A 94 0.15 -17.97 -8.29
CA LYS A 94 -0.70 -17.26 -9.26
C LYS A 94 -1.93 -16.62 -8.59
N GLY A 95 -2.38 -17.18 -7.46
CA GLY A 95 -3.43 -16.63 -6.60
C GLY A 95 -2.99 -15.40 -5.80
N ILE A 96 -1.70 -15.31 -5.43
CA ILE A 96 -1.17 -14.20 -4.62
C ILE A 96 -1.23 -12.87 -5.36
N ARG A 97 -2.00 -11.97 -4.76
CA ARG A 97 -2.52 -10.76 -5.38
C ARG A 97 -2.75 -9.75 -4.26
N GLY A 98 -2.02 -8.64 -4.28
CA GLY A 98 -2.01 -7.60 -3.26
C GLY A 98 -3.33 -6.84 -3.08
N GLY A 99 -3.21 -5.58 -2.63
CA GLY A 99 -4.37 -4.72 -2.41
C GLY A 99 -4.82 -4.01 -3.69
N MET A 100 -6.13 -3.99 -3.89
CA MET A 100 -6.80 -3.21 -4.94
C MET A 100 -6.41 -1.74 -4.86
N THR A 101 -5.89 -1.21 -5.96
CA THR A 101 -5.40 0.18 -6.05
C THR A 101 -5.75 0.77 -7.40
N MET A 102 -6.67 1.75 -7.43
CA MET A 102 -7.15 2.41 -8.66
C MET A 102 -7.64 3.84 -8.38
N ALA A 103 -7.81 4.64 -9.44
CA ALA A 103 -8.47 5.94 -9.39
C ALA A 103 -9.69 5.91 -10.31
N SER A 104 -10.86 5.58 -9.75
CA SER A 104 -12.10 5.40 -10.55
C SER A 104 -12.70 6.73 -11.00
N HIS A 105 -12.55 7.76 -10.18
CA HIS A 105 -12.93 9.14 -10.47
C HIS A 105 -11.76 10.06 -10.12
N ARG A 106 -11.28 10.87 -11.08
CA ARG A 106 -10.01 11.60 -10.95
C ARG A 106 -10.15 13.02 -10.43
N TYR A 107 -11.36 13.56 -10.39
CA TYR A 107 -11.65 14.89 -9.86
C TYR A 107 -13.05 14.96 -9.26
N ALA A 108 -13.16 15.37 -8.00
CA ALA A 108 -14.44 15.61 -7.35
C ALA A 108 -14.41 16.95 -6.62
N LYS A 109 -15.51 17.68 -6.67
CA LYS A 109 -15.73 18.92 -5.91
C LYS A 109 -17.05 18.80 -5.15
N ALA A 110 -17.00 19.05 -3.85
CA ALA A 110 -18.17 19.00 -2.99
C ALA A 110 -19.02 20.27 -3.14
N ASN A 111 -20.33 20.14 -2.95
CA ASN A 111 -21.28 21.24 -2.90
C ASN A 111 -22.00 21.20 -1.54
N ASN A 112 -21.46 21.87 -0.52
CA ASN A 112 -22.10 21.95 0.79
C ASN A 112 -21.80 23.31 1.44
N LEU A 113 -22.52 23.63 2.52
CA LEU A 113 -22.45 24.92 3.23
C LEU A 113 -21.04 25.30 3.75
N LYS A 114 -20.09 24.36 3.77
CA LYS A 114 -18.69 24.61 4.18
C LYS A 114 -17.80 24.99 3.00
N CYS A 115 -18.30 24.85 1.77
CA CYS A 115 -17.62 25.28 0.55
C CYS A 115 -17.95 26.76 0.26
N PRO A 116 -16.95 27.62 -0.04
CA PRO A 116 -17.18 29.03 -0.35
C PRO A 116 -18.09 29.27 -1.56
N ASP A 117 -18.13 28.33 -2.50
CA ASP A 117 -18.93 28.38 -3.72
C ASP A 117 -20.20 27.51 -3.66
N TYR A 118 -20.73 27.28 -2.45
CA TYR A 118 -21.97 26.54 -2.25
C TYR A 118 -23.11 27.11 -3.08
N ASP A 119 -23.78 26.22 -3.81
CA ASP A 119 -24.92 26.53 -4.66
C ASP A 119 -26.13 25.74 -4.18
N SER A 120 -27.11 26.43 -3.58
CA SER A 120 -28.34 25.85 -3.08
C SER A 120 -29.26 25.32 -4.19
N SER A 121 -29.01 25.66 -5.45
CA SER A 121 -29.75 25.11 -6.60
C SER A 121 -29.26 23.71 -7.00
N LYS A 122 -28.06 23.31 -6.56
CA LYS A 122 -27.47 22.00 -6.84
C LYS A 122 -27.66 21.06 -5.64
N PRO A 123 -27.68 19.74 -5.87
CA PRO A 123 -27.69 18.77 -4.77
C PRO A 123 -26.53 19.00 -3.80
N THR A 124 -26.82 18.90 -2.51
CA THR A 124 -25.78 18.92 -1.47
C THR A 124 -24.93 17.66 -1.60
N THR A 125 -23.62 17.82 -1.76
CA THR A 125 -22.68 16.70 -1.89
C THR A 125 -21.50 16.87 -0.94
N TRP A 126 -20.96 15.74 -0.50
CA TRP A 126 -19.83 15.65 0.40
C TRP A 126 -18.79 14.70 -0.19
N ILE A 127 -17.54 14.86 0.21
CA ILE A 127 -16.44 13.94 -0.14
C ILE A 127 -15.94 13.35 1.17
N LEU A 128 -15.75 12.03 1.20
CA LEU A 128 -15.25 11.27 2.35
C LEU A 128 -13.86 10.71 2.07
N TYR A 129 -13.08 10.52 3.13
CA TYR A 129 -11.80 9.83 3.07
C TYR A 129 -11.71 8.86 4.24
N GLU A 130 -12.11 7.62 3.99
CA GLU A 130 -12.10 6.54 4.96
C GLU A 130 -10.90 5.60 4.77
N ASP A 131 -10.39 5.04 5.86
CA ASP A 131 -9.34 4.00 5.88
C ASP A 131 -9.74 2.89 6.84
N MET A 132 -9.48 1.62 6.50
CA MET A 132 -9.83 0.51 7.39
C MET A 132 -8.72 0.29 8.42
N ASN A 133 -9.09 0.27 9.70
CA ASN A 133 -8.16 -0.01 10.77
C ASN A 133 -7.58 -1.42 10.69
N ALA A 134 -6.26 -1.48 10.50
CA ALA A 134 -5.45 -2.69 10.61
C ALA A 134 -6.00 -3.88 9.79
N LEU A 135 -6.45 -3.61 8.56
CA LEU A 135 -7.06 -4.58 7.63
C LEU A 135 -6.38 -5.96 7.61
N TYR A 136 -5.07 -6.02 7.33
CA TYR A 136 -4.35 -7.30 7.29
C TYR A 136 -4.24 -7.97 8.66
N SER A 137 -4.10 -7.19 9.74
CA SER A 137 -4.09 -7.73 11.10
C SER A 137 -5.43 -8.37 11.42
N GLY A 138 -6.53 -7.69 11.10
CA GLY A 138 -7.84 -8.28 11.29
C GLY A 138 -7.99 -9.56 10.44
N ALA A 139 -7.52 -9.56 9.19
CA ALA A 139 -7.63 -10.77 8.36
C ALA A 139 -6.92 -11.96 9.03
N MET A 140 -5.75 -11.73 9.64
CA MET A 140 -5.02 -12.75 10.40
C MET A 140 -5.75 -13.23 11.69
N THR A 141 -6.84 -12.61 12.13
CA THR A 141 -7.65 -13.15 13.25
C THR A 141 -8.71 -14.18 12.80
N GLN A 142 -8.91 -14.32 11.50
CA GLN A 142 -9.80 -15.32 10.90
C GLN A 142 -9.12 -16.69 10.82
N TYR A 143 -9.86 -17.71 10.37
CA TYR A 143 -9.28 -19.03 10.11
C TYR A 143 -8.25 -18.91 8.97
N MET A 144 -7.03 -19.29 9.28
CA MET A 144 -5.89 -19.26 8.38
C MET A 144 -5.49 -20.68 8.01
N PRO A 145 -5.11 -20.92 6.75
CA PRO A 145 -4.66 -22.24 6.31
C PRO A 145 -3.41 -22.68 7.09
N THR A 146 -3.39 -23.94 7.50
CA THR A 146 -2.25 -24.62 8.11
C THR A 146 -1.58 -25.58 7.14
N GLU A 147 -2.37 -26.18 6.25
CA GLU A 147 -1.94 -27.19 5.30
C GLU A 147 -2.78 -27.14 4.01
N ILE A 148 -2.11 -27.37 2.86
CA ILE A 148 -2.76 -27.81 1.62
C ILE A 148 -2.83 -29.34 1.67
N ILE A 149 -4.04 -29.89 1.75
CA ILE A 149 -4.28 -31.35 1.82
C ILE A 149 -4.03 -31.99 0.46
N GLY A 150 -4.41 -31.28 -0.61
CA GLY A 150 -4.19 -31.68 -1.99
C GLY A 150 -5.19 -31.04 -2.96
N LYS A 151 -4.98 -31.27 -4.26
CA LYS A 151 -5.92 -30.86 -5.31
C LYS A 151 -7.08 -31.86 -5.45
N VAL A 152 -8.31 -31.34 -5.54
CA VAL A 152 -9.54 -32.09 -5.83
C VAL A 152 -10.06 -31.76 -7.22
N GLY A 153 -10.68 -32.74 -7.89
CA GLY A 153 -11.31 -32.57 -9.21
C GLY A 153 -12.59 -31.74 -9.14
N PRO A 154 -13.11 -31.24 -10.29
CA PRO A 154 -14.30 -30.38 -10.36
C PRO A 154 -15.54 -30.98 -9.67
N GLU A 155 -15.79 -32.27 -9.89
CA GLU A 155 -16.89 -33.05 -9.30
C GLU A 155 -16.81 -33.22 -7.77
N GLU A 156 -15.63 -33.03 -7.18
CA GLU A 156 -15.41 -33.11 -5.74
C GLU A 156 -15.40 -31.74 -5.05
N VAL A 157 -15.49 -30.64 -5.81
CA VAL A 157 -15.58 -29.29 -5.24
C VAL A 157 -16.99 -29.10 -4.67
N PRO A 158 -17.14 -28.94 -3.35
CA PRO A 158 -18.45 -28.65 -2.76
C PRO A 158 -18.96 -27.27 -3.17
N ASP A 159 -20.25 -27.01 -2.93
CA ASP A 159 -20.76 -25.65 -3.04
C ASP A 159 -20.08 -24.75 -1.99
N ILE A 160 -19.08 -24.00 -2.43
CA ILE A 160 -18.25 -23.17 -1.56
C ILE A 160 -19.03 -22.07 -0.85
N GLN A 161 -20.23 -21.72 -1.31
CA GLN A 161 -21.10 -20.74 -0.62
C GLN A 161 -21.71 -21.31 0.67
N THR A 162 -21.75 -22.64 0.80
CA THR A 162 -22.30 -23.32 1.98
C THR A 162 -21.27 -23.55 3.08
N ILE A 163 -20.00 -23.30 2.79
CA ILE A 163 -18.90 -23.52 3.72
C ILE A 163 -18.78 -22.32 4.64
N ALA A 164 -18.86 -22.57 5.95
CA ALA A 164 -18.69 -21.53 6.94
C ALA A 164 -17.24 -20.98 6.89
N PRO A 165 -17.03 -19.66 7.08
CA PRO A 165 -15.69 -19.06 7.10
C PRO A 165 -14.75 -19.65 8.16
N ASP A 166 -15.31 -20.21 9.24
CA ASP A 166 -14.63 -20.85 10.36
C ASP A 166 -14.66 -22.39 10.29
N ALA A 167 -15.05 -22.97 9.15
CA ALA A 167 -14.94 -24.41 8.94
C ALA A 167 -13.47 -24.85 9.00
N GLU A 168 -13.20 -26.01 9.59
CA GLU A 168 -11.84 -26.58 9.65
C GLU A 168 -11.29 -26.92 8.25
N ILE A 169 -12.18 -27.25 7.32
CA ILE A 169 -11.84 -27.55 5.93
C ILE A 169 -12.35 -26.43 5.03
N GLY A 170 -11.41 -25.83 4.30
CA GLY A 170 -11.69 -24.84 3.25
C GLY A 170 -11.33 -25.36 1.86
N TYR A 171 -11.65 -24.56 0.85
CA TYR A 171 -11.28 -24.82 -0.55
C TYR A 171 -10.81 -23.53 -1.22
N MET A 172 -9.73 -23.61 -1.99
CA MET A 172 -9.26 -22.56 -2.90
C MET A 172 -9.57 -22.99 -4.34
N PRO A 173 -10.69 -22.53 -4.93
CA PRO A 173 -11.10 -23.00 -6.24
C PRO A 173 -10.27 -22.42 -7.39
N GLU A 174 -10.18 -23.16 -8.48
CA GLU A 174 -9.69 -22.71 -9.78
C GLU A 174 -10.88 -22.66 -10.74
N VAL A 175 -11.36 -21.46 -11.06
CA VAL A 175 -12.60 -21.26 -11.84
C VAL A 175 -12.46 -20.18 -12.90
N ASP A 176 -13.25 -20.31 -13.95
CA ASP A 176 -13.50 -19.25 -14.92
C ASP A 176 -14.71 -18.43 -14.45
N LEU A 177 -14.56 -17.10 -14.48
CA LEU A 177 -15.58 -16.16 -14.04
C LEU A 177 -16.06 -15.29 -15.20
N GLU A 178 -17.35 -15.02 -15.25
CA GLU A 178 -17.96 -14.05 -16.13
C GLU A 178 -18.73 -13.02 -15.31
N VAL A 179 -18.42 -11.74 -15.49
CA VAL A 179 -19.22 -10.63 -14.96
C VAL A 179 -20.29 -10.27 -16.00
N PRO A 180 -21.60 -10.45 -15.74
CA PRO A 180 -22.64 -10.10 -16.69
C PRO A 180 -22.64 -8.61 -17.04
N ALA A 181 -22.86 -8.27 -18.32
CA ALA A 181 -22.81 -6.89 -18.82
C ALA A 181 -23.70 -5.90 -18.04
N HIS A 182 -24.85 -6.34 -17.53
CA HIS A 182 -25.76 -5.49 -16.74
C HIS A 182 -25.16 -5.07 -15.39
N LEU A 183 -24.22 -5.83 -14.83
CA LEU A 183 -23.53 -5.52 -13.57
C LEU A 183 -22.28 -4.65 -13.76
N HIS A 184 -21.82 -4.43 -15.00
CA HIS A 184 -20.57 -3.67 -15.23
C HIS A 184 -20.64 -2.24 -14.69
N ASN A 185 -21.80 -1.59 -14.76
CA ASN A 185 -21.98 -0.25 -14.21
C ASN A 185 -21.94 -0.28 -12.66
N PHE A 186 -22.52 -1.30 -12.04
CA PHE A 186 -22.51 -1.49 -10.58
C PHE A 186 -21.08 -1.72 -10.06
N PHE A 187 -20.28 -2.50 -10.80
CA PHE A 187 -18.89 -2.76 -10.46
C PHE A 187 -17.88 -1.75 -11.05
N ALA A 188 -18.35 -0.65 -11.65
CA ALA A 188 -17.47 0.26 -12.37
C ALA A 188 -16.41 0.84 -11.43
N ASP A 189 -16.81 1.33 -10.26
CA ASP A 189 -15.90 2.03 -9.35
C ASP A 189 -14.99 1.09 -8.55
N TYR A 190 -15.45 -0.11 -8.21
CA TYR A 190 -14.70 -1.09 -7.41
C TYR A 190 -14.73 -2.52 -8.00
N PRO A 191 -14.21 -2.75 -9.21
CA PRO A 191 -14.37 -4.00 -9.96
C PRO A 191 -13.98 -5.26 -9.18
N LEU A 192 -14.79 -6.30 -9.36
CA LEU A 192 -14.54 -7.66 -8.89
C LEU A 192 -13.61 -8.41 -9.87
N ALA A 193 -12.90 -9.39 -9.34
CA ALA A 193 -12.09 -10.36 -10.06
C ALA A 193 -10.93 -9.85 -10.95
N PRO A 194 -10.25 -8.72 -10.67
CA PRO A 194 -9.25 -8.28 -11.63
C PRO A 194 -8.05 -9.22 -11.82
N GLU A 195 -7.36 -9.09 -12.95
CA GLU A 195 -6.30 -10.00 -13.39
C GLU A 195 -4.94 -9.32 -13.61
N LYS A 196 -3.88 -10.05 -13.30
CA LYS A 196 -2.50 -9.57 -13.41
C LYS A 196 -2.05 -9.79 -14.85
N GLN A 197 -2.13 -8.74 -15.66
CA GLN A 197 -1.81 -8.79 -17.07
C GLN A 197 -1.13 -7.51 -17.54
N ILE A 198 -0.29 -7.61 -18.56
CA ILE A 198 0.27 -6.43 -19.23
C ILE A 198 -0.82 -5.86 -20.13
N VAL A 199 -1.17 -4.59 -19.96
CA VAL A 199 -2.15 -3.90 -20.83
C VAL A 199 -1.54 -3.71 -22.22
N PRO A 200 -2.09 -4.36 -23.26
CA PRO A 200 -1.63 -4.16 -24.64
C PRO A 200 -1.88 -2.73 -25.14
N GLU A 201 -1.13 -2.30 -26.14
CA GLU A 201 -1.26 -0.94 -26.71
C GLU A 201 -2.67 -0.66 -27.25
N ASN A 202 -3.26 -1.62 -27.96
CA ASN A 202 -4.62 -1.54 -28.50
C ASN A 202 -5.74 -1.58 -27.43
N TRP A 203 -5.38 -1.69 -26.15
CA TRP A 203 -6.32 -1.56 -25.04
C TRP A 203 -6.32 -0.16 -24.44
N LEU A 204 -5.32 0.67 -24.74
CA LEU A 204 -5.25 2.02 -24.21
C LEU A 204 -6.44 2.85 -24.71
N SER A 205 -6.93 3.73 -23.83
CA SER A 205 -7.89 4.73 -24.25
C SER A 205 -7.22 5.79 -25.12
N PRO A 206 -7.96 6.50 -25.98
CA PRO A 206 -7.41 7.62 -26.75
C PRO A 206 -6.74 8.69 -25.87
N TYR A 207 -7.20 8.84 -24.62
CA TYR A 207 -6.55 9.69 -23.62
C TYR A 207 -5.15 9.17 -23.28
N ASN A 208 -5.04 7.88 -22.97
CA ASN A 208 -3.79 7.25 -22.54
C ASN A 208 -2.77 7.13 -23.68
N GLU A 209 -3.20 6.81 -24.90
CA GLU A 209 -2.32 6.71 -26.09
C GLU A 209 -1.48 7.98 -26.29
N ARG A 210 -2.07 9.15 -26.03
CA ARG A 210 -1.38 10.46 -26.17
C ARG A 210 -0.32 10.71 -25.10
N LEU A 211 -0.21 9.87 -24.07
CA LEU A 211 0.60 10.11 -22.87
C LEU A 211 1.69 9.04 -22.60
N VAL A 212 1.83 8.01 -23.44
CA VAL A 212 2.64 6.82 -23.09
C VAL A 212 4.14 6.96 -23.41
N HIS A 213 4.98 6.70 -22.39
CA HIS A 213 6.33 6.13 -22.51
C HIS A 213 6.47 5.01 -21.45
N ASP A 214 6.67 3.77 -21.92
CA ASP A 214 6.85 2.49 -21.21
C ASP A 214 5.78 1.98 -20.23
N LYS A 215 5.55 0.64 -20.31
CA LYS A 215 4.33 -0.06 -19.87
C LYS A 215 4.66 -1.23 -18.93
N ALA A 216 3.97 -1.27 -17.77
CA ALA A 216 3.54 -2.50 -17.09
C ALA A 216 2.69 -2.14 -15.86
N VAL A 217 1.50 -2.74 -15.67
CA VAL A 217 0.77 -2.79 -14.38
C VAL A 217 -0.12 -4.04 -14.33
N GLY A 218 -0.33 -4.64 -13.15
CA GLY A 218 -1.27 -5.75 -12.90
C GLY A 218 -2.37 -5.45 -11.85
N VAL A 219 -3.43 -6.28 -11.78
CA VAL A 219 -4.62 -6.17 -10.89
C VAL A 219 -5.24 -7.60 -10.56
N GLU A 220 -6.22 -7.81 -9.65
CA GLU A 220 -6.26 -8.95 -8.67
C GLU A 220 -7.65 -9.63 -8.23
N ASN A 221 -7.85 -10.98 -7.99
CA ASN A 221 -9.14 -11.77 -7.85
C ASN A 221 -9.46 -12.34 -6.41
N ILE A 222 -10.73 -12.70 -6.08
CA ILE A 222 -11.35 -13.39 -4.89
C ILE A 222 -12.72 -14.07 -5.22
N GLN A 223 -12.82 -15.39 -5.27
CA GLN A 223 -13.94 -16.02 -6.00
C GLN A 223 -15.29 -16.16 -5.25
N GLN A 224 -15.30 -16.46 -3.94
CA GLN A 224 -16.55 -16.73 -3.20
C GLN A 224 -17.49 -15.51 -3.11
N LEU A 225 -16.90 -14.36 -2.82
CA LEU A 225 -17.64 -13.11 -2.69
C LEU A 225 -18.28 -12.67 -4.02
N TYR A 226 -17.68 -13.05 -5.14
CA TYR A 226 -18.15 -12.59 -6.44
C TYR A 226 -19.48 -13.20 -6.81
N MET A 227 -19.72 -14.45 -6.42
CA MET A 227 -21.01 -15.09 -6.66
C MET A 227 -22.13 -14.44 -5.85
N LYS A 228 -21.85 -14.01 -4.61
CA LYS A 228 -22.80 -13.22 -3.80
C LYS A 228 -23.27 -11.96 -4.53
N PHE A 229 -22.38 -11.31 -5.28
CA PHE A 229 -22.70 -10.12 -6.06
C PHE A 229 -23.15 -10.40 -7.51
N GLY A 230 -23.41 -11.67 -7.88
CA GLY A 230 -23.98 -12.02 -9.19
C GLY A 230 -22.97 -12.27 -10.31
N VAL A 231 -21.68 -12.42 -10.00
CA VAL A 231 -20.68 -12.95 -10.94
C VAL A 231 -20.94 -14.44 -11.16
N LYS A 232 -20.87 -14.88 -12.42
CA LYS A 232 -21.16 -16.27 -12.80
C LYS A 232 -19.88 -17.08 -12.87
N VAL A 233 -19.90 -18.27 -12.26
CA VAL A 233 -18.89 -19.30 -12.52
C VAL A 233 -19.26 -19.99 -13.82
N THR A 234 -18.43 -19.86 -14.85
CA THR A 234 -18.66 -20.50 -16.15
C THR A 234 -18.03 -21.88 -16.22
N LYS A 235 -16.95 -22.12 -15.46
CA LYS A 235 -16.28 -23.41 -15.38
C LYS A 235 -15.54 -23.59 -14.05
N ILE A 236 -15.59 -24.79 -13.50
CA ILE A 236 -14.77 -25.23 -12.37
C ILE A 236 -13.69 -26.17 -12.90
N HIS A 237 -12.42 -25.88 -12.64
CA HIS A 237 -11.29 -26.73 -13.02
C HIS A 237 -10.80 -27.63 -11.87
N GLY A 238 -11.18 -27.29 -10.63
CA GLY A 238 -10.84 -28.03 -9.41
C GLY A 238 -10.67 -27.07 -8.24
N ALA A 239 -10.13 -27.57 -7.13
CA ALA A 239 -9.79 -26.74 -5.97
C ALA A 239 -8.60 -27.32 -5.19
N LEU A 240 -7.86 -26.48 -4.46
CA LEU A 240 -7.00 -26.95 -3.39
C LEU A 240 -7.85 -27.10 -2.13
N LYS A 241 -7.87 -28.31 -1.56
CA LYS A 241 -8.49 -28.56 -0.27
C LYS A 241 -7.51 -28.15 0.83
N ILE A 242 -7.96 -27.35 1.78
CA ILE A 242 -7.12 -26.77 2.83
C ILE A 242 -7.62 -27.16 4.21
N GLN A 243 -6.70 -27.41 5.14
CA GLN A 243 -7.00 -27.39 6.56
C GLN A 243 -6.68 -25.99 7.09
N GLN A 244 -7.53 -25.48 7.97
CA GLN A 244 -7.42 -24.13 8.49
C GLN A 244 -7.88 -24.04 9.95
N SER A 245 -7.29 -23.09 10.68
CA SER A 245 -7.59 -22.83 12.09
C SER A 245 -7.26 -21.37 12.43
N PRO A 246 -7.76 -20.81 13.55
CA PRO A 246 -7.49 -19.42 13.93
C PRO A 246 -6.13 -19.28 14.63
N TRP A 247 -5.09 -19.97 14.16
CA TRP A 247 -3.79 -20.11 14.85
C TRP A 247 -3.02 -18.79 15.04
N MET A 248 -3.33 -17.77 14.24
CA MET A 248 -2.72 -16.43 14.37
C MET A 248 -3.48 -15.50 15.32
N LYS A 249 -4.73 -15.83 15.67
CA LYS A 249 -5.68 -14.91 16.30
C LYS A 249 -5.16 -14.34 17.62
N GLU A 250 -4.78 -15.21 18.55
CA GLU A 250 -4.36 -14.81 19.90
C GLU A 250 -3.14 -13.89 19.88
N TYR A 251 -2.14 -14.23 19.06
CA TYR A 251 -0.93 -13.41 18.89
C TYR A 251 -1.25 -12.00 18.37
N ILE A 252 -2.14 -11.90 17.38
CA ILE A 252 -2.53 -10.63 16.78
C ILE A 252 -3.34 -9.78 17.77
N GLU A 253 -4.33 -10.37 18.43
CA GLU A 253 -5.18 -9.70 19.42
C GLU A 253 -4.37 -9.21 20.62
N GLU A 254 -3.40 -10.00 21.08
CA GLU A 254 -2.50 -9.62 22.17
C GLU A 254 -1.61 -8.43 21.79
N ASN A 255 -1.02 -8.43 20.59
CA ASN A 255 -0.25 -7.28 20.11
C ASN A 255 -1.13 -6.02 20.00
N ILE A 256 -2.39 -6.14 19.60
CA ILE A 256 -3.33 -5.00 19.55
C ILE A 256 -3.65 -4.50 20.95
N ARG A 257 -3.87 -5.40 21.91
CA ARG A 257 -4.10 -5.05 23.32
C ARG A 257 -2.90 -4.31 23.91
N LYS A 258 -1.69 -4.85 23.73
CA LYS A 258 -0.44 -4.20 24.17
C LYS A 258 -0.23 -2.85 23.50
N ARG A 259 -0.57 -2.72 22.21
CA ARG A 259 -0.53 -1.43 21.50
C ARG A 259 -1.49 -0.39 22.10
N LYS A 260 -2.70 -0.80 22.52
CA LYS A 260 -3.65 0.10 23.18
C LYS A 260 -3.12 0.57 24.54
N ILE A 261 -2.51 -0.33 25.31
CA ILE A 261 -1.86 -0.01 26.59
C ILE A 261 -0.70 0.97 26.37
N ALA A 262 0.17 0.72 25.39
CA ALA A 262 1.26 1.63 25.04
C ALA A 262 0.75 3.03 24.70
N LYS A 263 -0.33 3.15 23.91
CA LYS A 263 -0.99 4.44 23.64
C LYS A 263 -1.48 5.13 24.92
N ALA A 264 -2.12 4.39 25.82
CA ALA A 264 -2.66 4.94 27.07
C ALA A 264 -1.55 5.44 28.01
N ASN A 265 -0.37 4.80 27.96
CA ASN A 265 0.79 5.14 28.77
C ASN A 265 1.72 6.19 28.13
N GLY A 266 1.44 6.64 26.90
CA GLY A 266 2.33 7.54 26.16
C GLY A 266 3.63 6.88 25.66
N ASP A 267 3.70 5.55 25.58
CA ASP A 267 4.85 4.79 25.08
C ASP A 267 4.83 4.73 23.54
N GLU A 268 5.44 5.73 22.89
CA GLU A 268 5.49 5.81 21.43
C GLU A 268 6.25 4.65 20.79
N PHE A 269 7.31 4.17 21.45
CA PHE A 269 8.10 3.05 20.96
C PHE A 269 7.26 1.78 20.93
N GLY A 270 6.56 1.45 22.02
CA GLY A 270 5.62 0.34 22.09
C GLY A 270 4.52 0.44 21.03
N VAL A 271 3.96 1.63 20.81
CA VAL A 271 2.94 1.85 19.77
C VAL A 271 3.45 1.49 18.37
N MET A 272 4.69 1.85 18.06
CA MET A 272 5.35 1.48 16.79
C MET A 272 5.70 0.00 16.75
N TYR A 273 6.24 -0.55 17.84
CA TYR A 273 6.68 -1.94 17.99
C TYR A 273 5.55 -2.93 17.70
N TYR A 274 4.44 -2.87 18.44
CA TYR A 274 3.32 -3.80 18.27
C TYR A 274 2.62 -3.65 16.92
N LYS A 275 2.60 -2.43 16.36
CA LYS A 275 2.10 -2.20 14.99
C LYS A 275 2.99 -2.90 13.96
N LEU A 276 4.31 -2.81 14.14
CA LEU A 276 5.27 -3.41 13.24
C LEU A 276 5.22 -4.94 13.31
N LYS A 277 5.07 -5.54 14.50
CA LYS A 277 4.94 -7.01 14.67
C LYS A 277 3.89 -7.60 13.74
N ASN A 278 2.67 -7.09 13.79
CA ASN A 278 1.58 -7.60 12.97
C ASN A 278 1.83 -7.35 11.47
N ASN A 279 2.25 -6.14 11.08
CA ASN A 279 2.52 -5.83 9.66
C ASN A 279 3.67 -6.67 9.08
N ALA A 280 4.69 -6.95 9.88
CA ALA A 280 5.87 -7.69 9.49
C ALA A 280 5.57 -9.18 9.29
N VAL A 281 4.77 -9.77 10.18
CA VAL A 281 4.28 -11.14 10.05
C VAL A 281 3.57 -11.34 8.71
N PHE A 282 2.61 -10.46 8.38
CA PHE A 282 1.94 -10.51 7.07
C PHE A 282 2.94 -10.46 5.91
N GLY A 283 3.88 -9.50 5.94
CA GLY A 283 4.90 -9.37 4.90
C GLY A 283 5.78 -10.61 4.77
N LYS A 284 6.06 -11.31 5.87
CA LYS A 284 6.89 -12.51 5.90
C LYS A 284 6.19 -13.74 5.33
N GLN A 285 4.87 -13.86 5.49
CA GLN A 285 4.08 -14.91 4.82
C GLN A 285 4.14 -14.80 3.29
N MET A 286 4.50 -13.63 2.75
CA MET A 286 4.60 -13.34 1.32
C MET A 286 6.04 -13.27 0.79
N GLU A 287 6.99 -13.84 1.53
CA GLU A 287 8.41 -13.83 1.16
C GLU A 287 8.67 -14.59 -0.15
N ASN A 288 9.19 -13.87 -1.15
CA ASN A 288 9.61 -14.48 -2.41
C ASN A 288 11.09 -14.87 -2.37
N VAL A 289 11.33 -16.14 -2.05
CA VAL A 289 12.69 -16.72 -1.94
C VAL A 289 13.46 -16.73 -3.26
N ARG A 290 12.81 -16.59 -4.43
CA ARG A 290 13.50 -16.49 -5.73
C ARG A 290 14.25 -15.17 -5.89
N LYS A 291 13.91 -14.15 -5.11
CA LYS A 291 14.64 -12.87 -5.06
C LYS A 291 15.85 -12.90 -4.15
N HIS A 292 16.06 -13.98 -3.40
CA HIS A 292 17.24 -14.11 -2.55
C HIS A 292 18.49 -14.27 -3.42
N MET A 293 19.51 -13.49 -3.11
CA MET A 293 20.81 -13.55 -3.78
C MET A 293 21.83 -14.24 -2.88
N ARG A 294 22.86 -14.81 -3.49
CA ARG A 294 24.10 -15.18 -2.81
C ARG A 294 25.07 -14.01 -2.97
N VAL A 295 25.62 -13.54 -1.86
CA VAL A 295 26.66 -12.52 -1.84
C VAL A 295 27.95 -13.18 -1.36
N GLU A 296 29.00 -13.13 -2.17
CA GLU A 296 30.34 -13.58 -1.80
C GLU A 296 31.23 -12.36 -1.57
N LEU A 297 31.81 -12.25 -0.37
CA LEU A 297 32.81 -11.23 -0.05
C LEU A 297 34.20 -11.82 -0.34
N LEU A 298 34.94 -11.15 -1.24
CA LEU A 298 36.28 -11.56 -1.68
C LEU A 298 37.27 -10.42 -1.47
N ARG A 299 38.54 -10.73 -1.28
CA ARG A 299 39.58 -9.70 -1.38
C ARG A 299 39.78 -9.31 -2.84
N THR A 300 40.06 -8.04 -3.10
CA THR A 300 40.31 -7.51 -4.46
C THR A 300 41.47 -8.23 -5.14
N GLU A 301 42.45 -8.72 -4.37
CA GLU A 301 43.57 -9.53 -4.85
C GLU A 301 43.13 -10.91 -5.39
N GLU A 302 41.95 -11.40 -5.00
CA GLU A 302 41.35 -12.64 -5.53
C GLU A 302 40.72 -12.43 -6.93
N ASP A 303 41.32 -11.57 -7.76
CA ASP A 303 40.83 -11.17 -9.10
C ASP A 303 40.49 -12.38 -9.99
N LYS A 304 41.29 -13.45 -9.96
CA LYS A 304 40.99 -14.69 -10.70
C LYS A 304 39.64 -15.30 -10.30
N LYS A 305 39.32 -15.30 -9.00
CA LYS A 305 38.06 -15.83 -8.47
C LYS A 305 36.90 -14.88 -8.78
N ILE A 306 37.12 -13.57 -8.66
CA ILE A 306 36.14 -12.55 -9.04
C ILE A 306 35.78 -12.70 -10.52
N ARG A 307 36.77 -12.76 -11.43
CA ARG A 307 36.55 -12.98 -12.86
C ARG A 307 35.82 -14.29 -13.15
N ARG A 308 36.15 -15.36 -12.43
CA ARG A 308 35.43 -16.63 -12.55
C ARG A 308 33.96 -16.48 -12.17
N LEU A 309 33.65 -15.81 -11.05
CA LEU A 309 32.27 -15.54 -10.66
C LEU A 309 31.55 -14.63 -11.66
N ALA A 310 32.23 -13.58 -12.16
CA ALA A 310 31.70 -12.66 -13.17
C ALA A 310 31.39 -13.35 -14.51
N SER A 311 32.09 -14.44 -14.84
CA SER A 311 31.82 -15.24 -16.04
C SER A 311 30.61 -16.19 -15.91
N SER A 312 30.05 -16.34 -14.70
CA SER A 312 28.90 -17.22 -14.48
C SER A 312 27.60 -16.57 -14.98
N PRO A 313 26.66 -17.35 -15.57
CA PRO A 313 25.35 -16.83 -15.96
C PRO A 313 24.50 -16.38 -14.77
N LEU A 314 24.88 -16.75 -13.55
CA LEU A 314 24.23 -16.32 -12.31
C LEU A 314 24.74 -14.98 -11.81
N PHE A 315 25.73 -14.36 -12.46
CA PHE A 315 26.30 -13.09 -12.03
C PHE A 315 25.29 -11.95 -12.20
N VAL A 316 25.12 -11.14 -11.15
CA VAL A 316 24.25 -9.95 -11.16
C VAL A 316 25.08 -8.68 -11.21
N GLY A 317 26.17 -8.63 -10.45
CA GLY A 317 27.00 -7.45 -10.30
C GLY A 317 28.04 -7.63 -9.20
N PHE A 318 28.89 -6.63 -9.01
CA PHE A 318 29.78 -6.55 -7.86
C PHE A 318 29.78 -5.14 -7.27
N LYS A 319 30.21 -5.03 -6.01
CA LYS A 319 30.45 -3.77 -5.33
C LYS A 319 31.81 -3.85 -4.64
N ALA A 320 32.73 -2.97 -5.01
CA ALA A 320 33.98 -2.81 -4.30
C ALA A 320 33.76 -1.96 -3.04
N PHE A 321 34.51 -2.27 -1.99
CA PHE A 321 34.56 -1.52 -0.75
C PHE A 321 35.99 -1.04 -0.51
N GLU A 322 36.09 0.02 0.29
CA GLU A 322 37.39 0.50 0.77
C GLU A 322 38.05 -0.59 1.64
N GLY A 323 39.37 -0.68 1.61
CA GLY A 323 40.11 -1.77 2.27
C GLY A 323 40.26 -3.06 1.47
N GLY A 324 39.97 -3.03 0.15
CA GLY A 324 40.29 -4.14 -0.76
C GLY A 324 39.35 -5.34 -0.63
N ILE A 325 38.08 -5.11 -0.30
CA ILE A 325 37.03 -6.13 -0.29
C ILE A 325 36.06 -5.87 -1.44
N THR A 326 35.61 -6.92 -2.13
CA THR A 326 34.62 -6.86 -3.20
C THR A 326 33.48 -7.83 -2.89
N ALA A 327 32.25 -7.33 -2.80
CA ALA A 327 31.05 -8.15 -2.81
C ALA A 327 30.68 -8.53 -4.25
N VAL A 328 30.56 -9.82 -4.52
CA VAL A 328 30.03 -10.34 -5.79
C VAL A 328 28.61 -10.85 -5.56
N HIS A 329 27.65 -10.24 -6.26
CA HIS A 329 26.23 -10.59 -6.20
C HIS A 329 25.90 -11.65 -7.24
N MET A 330 25.36 -12.77 -6.79
CA MET A 330 25.00 -13.91 -7.61
C MET A 330 23.53 -14.30 -7.38
N LEU A 331 22.83 -14.67 -8.44
CA LEU A 331 21.58 -15.42 -8.35
C LEU A 331 21.84 -16.80 -7.74
N LYS A 332 20.82 -17.35 -7.08
CA LYS A 332 20.86 -18.74 -6.61
C LYS A 332 20.51 -19.68 -7.77
N GLY A 333 21.42 -20.58 -8.13
CA GLY A 333 21.19 -21.58 -9.18
C GLY A 333 20.13 -22.62 -8.82
N THR A 334 19.94 -22.87 -7.52
CA THR A 334 18.86 -23.71 -6.97
C THR A 334 18.18 -22.93 -5.86
N VAL A 335 16.84 -22.87 -5.90
CA VAL A 335 16.02 -22.18 -4.90
C VAL A 335 15.09 -23.19 -4.25
N THR A 336 15.18 -23.32 -2.93
CA THR A 336 14.24 -24.13 -2.13
C THR A 336 13.03 -23.28 -1.77
N LEU A 337 11.84 -23.69 -2.24
CA LEU A 337 10.57 -23.02 -1.95
C LEU A 337 10.03 -23.45 -0.59
N ASN A 338 10.59 -22.90 0.49
CA ASN A 338 10.32 -23.32 1.86
C ASN A 338 9.47 -22.31 2.65
N LYS A 339 8.49 -21.70 1.99
CA LYS A 339 7.61 -20.69 2.59
C LYS A 339 6.15 -21.08 2.41
N PRO A 340 5.31 -20.96 3.47
CA PRO A 340 3.88 -21.29 3.41
C PRO A 340 3.10 -20.13 2.77
N ILE A 341 3.36 -19.87 1.49
CA ILE A 341 2.80 -18.70 0.79
C ILE A 341 1.27 -18.73 0.66
N TYR A 342 0.63 -19.88 0.88
CA TYR A 342 -0.82 -20.02 0.94
C TYR A 342 -1.44 -19.22 2.10
N VAL A 343 -0.70 -19.00 3.19
CA VAL A 343 -1.15 -18.16 4.32
C VAL A 343 -1.28 -16.71 3.85
N GLY A 344 -0.26 -16.17 3.19
CA GLY A 344 -0.33 -14.78 2.74
C GLY A 344 -1.34 -14.57 1.61
N GLN A 345 -1.62 -15.58 0.78
CA GLN A 345 -2.75 -15.53 -0.15
C GLN A 345 -4.08 -15.40 0.61
N ALA A 346 -4.33 -16.25 1.61
CA ALA A 346 -5.56 -16.21 2.40
C ALA A 346 -5.75 -14.86 3.10
N ILE A 347 -4.69 -14.30 3.70
CA ILE A 347 -4.72 -12.96 4.32
C ILE A 347 -5.17 -11.89 3.30
N LEU A 348 -4.62 -11.92 2.09
CA LEU A 348 -4.97 -10.98 1.03
C LEU A 348 -6.43 -11.17 0.57
N ASP A 349 -6.87 -12.41 0.38
CA ASP A 349 -8.21 -12.73 -0.08
C ASP A 349 -9.28 -12.30 0.93
N ILE A 350 -9.08 -12.61 2.22
CA ILE A 350 -9.97 -12.16 3.31
C ILE A 350 -9.97 -10.63 3.41
N SER A 351 -8.80 -9.99 3.36
CA SER A 351 -8.68 -8.53 3.44
C SER A 351 -9.48 -7.84 2.33
N LYS A 352 -9.33 -8.31 1.09
CA LYS A 352 -10.07 -7.72 -0.02
C LYS A 352 -11.58 -8.04 0.08
N ALA A 353 -11.97 -9.22 0.59
CA ALA A 353 -13.37 -9.58 0.76
C ALA A 353 -14.07 -8.61 1.72
N MET A 354 -13.38 -8.21 2.79
CA MET A 354 -13.91 -7.24 3.76
C MET A 354 -14.06 -5.85 3.16
N MET A 355 -13.11 -5.40 2.33
CA MET A 355 -13.24 -4.14 1.60
C MET A 355 -14.40 -4.16 0.59
N TYR A 356 -14.62 -5.28 -0.10
CA TYR A 356 -15.73 -5.43 -1.03
C TYR A 356 -17.08 -5.50 -0.32
N ASN A 357 -17.20 -6.23 0.79
CA ASN A 357 -18.41 -6.25 1.61
C ASN A 357 -18.75 -4.84 2.09
N PHE A 358 -17.77 -4.12 2.66
CA PHE A 358 -17.98 -2.72 3.04
C PHE A 358 -18.47 -1.89 1.85
N TRP A 359 -17.78 -1.93 0.71
CA TRP A 359 -18.13 -1.09 -0.43
C TRP A 359 -19.52 -1.37 -1.02
N TYR A 360 -19.93 -2.65 -1.08
CA TYR A 360 -21.15 -3.06 -1.78
C TYR A 360 -22.36 -3.29 -0.88
N GLU A 361 -22.16 -3.47 0.43
CA GLU A 361 -23.26 -3.63 1.40
C GLU A 361 -23.60 -2.33 2.13
N THR A 362 -22.72 -1.33 2.09
CA THR A 362 -23.02 0.02 2.57
C THR A 362 -23.86 0.76 1.52
N GLU A 363 -25.17 0.84 1.74
CA GLU A 363 -26.11 1.50 0.83
C GLU A 363 -25.98 3.04 0.88
N ASP A 364 -25.92 3.59 2.09
CA ASP A 364 -25.71 5.02 2.34
C ASP A 364 -24.65 5.19 3.42
N ILE A 365 -23.43 5.48 2.98
CA ILE A 365 -22.27 5.67 3.85
C ILE A 365 -22.48 6.75 4.92
N TYR A 366 -23.30 7.78 4.66
CA TYR A 366 -23.54 8.84 5.63
C TYR A 366 -24.52 8.39 6.72
N LYS A 367 -25.59 7.71 6.31
CA LYS A 367 -26.55 7.13 7.25
C LYS A 367 -25.90 6.02 8.06
N ASP A 368 -25.20 5.11 7.41
CA ASP A 368 -24.52 3.99 8.07
C ASP A 368 -23.43 4.50 9.02
N ARG A 369 -22.72 5.59 8.69
CA ARG A 369 -21.76 6.19 9.64
C ARG A 369 -22.42 6.67 10.94
N ALA A 370 -23.68 7.12 10.90
CA ALA A 370 -24.40 7.54 12.09
C ALA A 370 -25.02 6.35 12.86
N GLU A 371 -25.39 5.28 12.17
CA GLU A 371 -26.20 4.18 12.70
C GLU A 371 -25.42 2.87 12.94
N ARG A 372 -24.22 2.72 12.37
CA ARG A 372 -23.42 1.48 12.35
C ARG A 372 -22.04 1.65 13.01
N PRO A 373 -21.98 1.78 14.35
CA PRO A 373 -20.70 1.81 15.08
C PRO A 373 -19.94 0.48 15.01
N ASP A 374 -20.57 -0.59 14.52
CA ASP A 374 -19.96 -1.88 14.21
C ASP A 374 -19.15 -1.87 12.90
N ILE A 375 -19.33 -0.87 12.04
CA ILE A 375 -18.58 -0.68 10.79
C ILE A 375 -17.64 0.53 10.88
N PHE A 376 -18.03 1.60 11.57
CA PHE A 376 -17.28 2.86 11.61
C PHE A 376 -16.60 3.11 12.96
N ASP A 377 -15.33 3.49 12.92
CA ASP A 377 -14.54 3.90 14.09
C ASP A 377 -14.80 5.37 14.44
N LEU A 378 -16.00 5.66 14.96
CA LEU A 378 -16.41 7.01 15.33
C LEU A 378 -15.59 7.59 16.49
N ASN A 379 -14.91 6.72 17.24
CA ASN A 379 -14.17 7.08 18.45
C ASN A 379 -12.65 7.00 18.28
N TYR A 380 -12.15 6.64 17.09
CA TYR A 380 -10.73 6.35 16.84
C TYR A 380 -10.15 5.34 17.85
N SER A 381 -10.94 4.32 18.23
CA SER A 381 -10.54 3.25 19.13
C SER A 381 -9.40 2.41 18.54
N GLY A 382 -9.30 2.38 17.20
CA GLY A 382 -8.35 1.54 16.48
C GLY A 382 -8.73 0.07 16.52
N ASP A 383 -10.01 -0.23 16.73
CA ASP A 383 -10.54 -1.60 16.65
C ASP A 383 -10.43 -2.14 15.23
N LEU A 384 -10.25 -3.46 15.13
CA LEU A 384 -10.05 -4.16 13.86
C LEU A 384 -11.23 -3.94 12.91
N PHE A 385 -10.93 -3.74 11.63
CA PHE A 385 -11.91 -3.65 10.54
C PHE A 385 -12.87 -2.47 10.55
N LEU A 386 -12.82 -1.61 11.57
CA LEU A 386 -13.60 -0.39 11.56
C LEU A 386 -13.02 0.63 10.59
N MET A 387 -13.89 1.30 9.85
CA MET A 387 -13.56 2.39 8.94
C MET A 387 -13.39 3.69 9.72
N LYS A 388 -12.20 4.29 9.62
CA LYS A 388 -11.88 5.57 10.25
C LYS A 388 -11.78 6.68 9.23
N ASP A 389 -12.28 7.85 9.63
CA ASP A 389 -12.20 9.06 8.84
C ASP A 389 -10.80 9.70 8.96
N GLU A 390 -10.05 9.69 7.86
CA GLU A 390 -8.70 10.25 7.78
C GLU A 390 -8.67 11.78 7.87
N THR A 391 -9.79 12.45 7.66
CA THR A 391 -9.90 13.90 7.83
C THR A 391 -10.35 14.31 9.22
N LYS A 392 -10.69 13.37 10.11
CA LYS A 392 -11.12 13.67 11.48
C LYS A 392 -12.27 14.67 11.51
N GLY A 393 -13.30 14.42 10.71
CA GLY A 393 -14.50 15.25 10.63
C GLY A 393 -14.34 16.55 9.82
N ASN A 394 -13.14 16.85 9.30
CA ASN A 394 -12.94 18.03 8.46
C ASN A 394 -13.56 17.81 7.07
N PRO A 395 -14.52 18.65 6.64
CA PRO A 395 -15.13 18.54 5.32
C PRO A 395 -14.09 18.69 4.22
N ILE A 396 -14.21 17.87 3.19
CA ILE A 396 -13.38 17.96 1.98
C ILE A 396 -14.13 18.82 0.96
N GLY A 397 -13.47 19.84 0.42
CA GLY A 397 -14.01 20.70 -0.64
C GLY A 397 -13.69 20.17 -2.03
N GLU A 398 -12.47 19.67 -2.24
CA GLU A 398 -11.99 19.25 -3.56
C GLU A 398 -11.03 18.06 -3.44
N SER A 399 -11.07 17.14 -4.39
CA SER A 399 -10.20 15.97 -4.46
C SER A 399 -9.71 15.74 -5.89
N VAL A 400 -8.41 15.50 -6.04
CA VAL A 400 -7.77 15.15 -7.31
C VAL A 400 -7.02 13.84 -7.17
N CYS A 401 -7.38 12.85 -7.97
CA CYS A 401 -6.78 11.52 -7.99
C CYS A 401 -6.20 11.25 -9.38
N LEU A 402 -4.93 11.61 -9.61
CA LEU A 402 -4.30 11.42 -10.92
C LEU A 402 -4.15 9.94 -11.26
N LYS A 403 -3.68 9.15 -10.29
CA LYS A 403 -3.53 7.70 -10.35
C LYS A 403 -3.36 7.14 -8.92
N PRO A 404 -3.33 5.82 -8.73
CA PRO A 404 -3.20 5.25 -7.39
C PRO A 404 -1.95 5.73 -6.66
N LYS A 405 -2.12 6.09 -5.38
CA LYS A 405 -1.06 6.65 -4.53
C LYS A 405 -0.46 7.96 -5.08
N MET A 406 -1.21 8.67 -5.93
CA MET A 406 -0.92 10.01 -6.43
C MET A 406 -2.20 10.86 -6.43
N TYR A 407 -2.49 11.50 -5.30
CA TYR A 407 -3.71 12.25 -5.09
C TYR A 407 -3.52 13.43 -4.12
N SER A 408 -4.44 14.37 -4.19
CA SER A 408 -4.55 15.50 -3.28
C SER A 408 -5.99 15.71 -2.82
N VAL A 409 -6.16 15.91 -1.52
CA VAL A 409 -7.45 16.20 -0.86
C VAL A 409 -7.36 17.58 -0.22
N LEU A 410 -8.24 18.50 -0.59
CA LEU A 410 -8.30 19.87 -0.09
C LEU A 410 -9.47 20.02 0.89
N PRO A 411 -9.25 20.49 2.14
CA PRO A 411 -10.31 20.79 3.08
C PRO A 411 -11.22 21.90 2.54
N ALA A 412 -12.49 21.89 2.91
CA ALA A 412 -13.43 22.92 2.50
C ALA A 412 -12.99 24.29 3.04
N GLY A 413 -13.19 25.35 2.23
CA GLY A 413 -12.82 26.72 2.60
C GLY A 413 -11.33 27.08 2.43
N HIS A 414 -10.46 26.13 2.07
CA HIS A 414 -9.02 26.36 1.96
C HIS A 414 -8.59 26.76 0.54
N ASP A 415 -7.57 27.63 0.44
CA ASP A 415 -6.98 28.02 -0.85
C ASP A 415 -6.06 26.90 -1.38
N PRO A 416 -6.28 26.37 -2.60
CA PRO A 416 -5.45 25.33 -3.19
C PRO A 416 -3.97 25.73 -3.41
N LYS A 417 -3.65 27.02 -3.34
CA LYS A 417 -2.31 27.58 -3.54
C LYS A 417 -1.52 27.80 -2.25
N THR A 418 -2.13 27.64 -1.07
CA THR A 418 -1.45 27.85 0.21
C THR A 418 -0.29 26.85 0.35
N PRO A 419 0.97 27.30 0.47
CA PRO A 419 2.10 26.43 0.74
C PRO A 419 2.12 26.03 2.22
N GLU A 420 2.52 24.81 2.52
CA GLU A 420 2.85 24.38 3.88
C GLU A 420 4.31 24.80 4.15
N THR A 421 4.54 25.71 5.10
CA THR A 421 5.91 26.09 5.53
C THR A 421 6.44 25.12 6.59
N ASP A 422 7.76 25.10 6.80
CA ASP A 422 8.36 24.25 7.85
C ASP A 422 7.88 24.67 9.25
N ALA A 423 7.73 25.99 9.49
CA ALA A 423 7.18 26.53 10.74
C ALA A 423 5.70 26.15 10.95
N ASP A 424 4.90 26.14 9.88
CA ASP A 424 3.51 25.68 9.97
C ASP A 424 3.45 24.20 10.36
N PHE A 425 4.38 23.39 9.86
CA PHE A 425 4.46 21.97 10.16
C PHE A 425 4.88 21.70 11.61
N GLU A 426 5.92 22.36 12.10
CA GLU A 426 6.36 22.25 13.49
C GLU A 426 5.25 22.67 14.45
N LYS A 427 4.59 23.79 14.15
CA LYS A 427 3.44 24.26 14.92
C LYS A 427 2.26 23.30 14.85
N GLU A 428 1.98 22.68 13.71
CA GLU A 428 0.96 21.64 13.60
C GLU A 428 1.30 20.40 14.42
N LEU A 429 2.58 19.98 14.46
CA LEU A 429 3.03 18.87 15.28
C LEU A 429 2.87 19.17 16.78
N GLU A 430 3.34 20.33 17.22
CA GLU A 430 3.20 20.78 18.61
C GLU A 430 1.73 20.92 19.00
N GLU A 431 0.89 21.54 18.16
CA GLU A 431 -0.55 21.65 18.39
C GLU A 431 -1.22 20.27 18.40
N GLU A 432 -0.78 19.33 17.55
CA GLU A 432 -1.30 17.96 17.52
C GLU A 432 -0.91 17.17 18.78
N GLU A 433 0.35 17.25 19.23
CA GLU A 433 0.82 16.62 20.47
C GLU A 433 0.13 17.20 21.70
N PHE A 434 0.05 18.53 21.79
CA PHE A 434 -0.66 19.21 22.86
C PHE A 434 -2.13 18.80 22.90
N ARG A 435 -2.84 18.81 21.77
CA ARG A 435 -4.25 18.40 21.71
C ARG A 435 -4.45 16.92 22.05
N LYS A 436 -3.54 16.04 21.62
CA LYS A 436 -3.54 14.62 22.02
C LYS A 436 -3.41 14.47 23.53
N SER A 437 -2.52 15.24 24.17
CA SER A 437 -2.37 15.24 25.64
C SER A 437 -3.65 15.68 26.37
N GLN A 438 -4.46 16.54 25.75
CA GLN A 438 -5.75 17.00 26.27
C GLN A 438 -6.93 16.08 25.91
N GLY A 439 -6.67 14.93 25.26
CA GLY A 439 -7.71 13.99 24.83
C GLY A 439 -8.60 14.48 23.68
N VAL A 440 -8.21 15.57 23.00
CA VAL A 440 -8.97 16.14 21.87
C VAL A 440 -8.77 15.26 20.63
N LYS A 441 -9.87 14.74 20.06
CA LYS A 441 -9.84 13.84 18.89
C LYS A 441 -10.11 14.54 17.56
N TYR A 442 -10.68 15.74 17.59
CA TYR A 442 -11.13 16.50 16.43
C TYR A 442 -10.48 17.89 16.42
N TRP A 443 -9.96 18.31 15.27
CA TRP A 443 -9.40 19.64 15.08
C TRP A 443 -9.36 20.03 13.61
N GLU A 444 -9.38 21.33 13.35
CA GLU A 444 -9.28 21.88 12.01
C GLU A 444 -7.88 21.67 11.44
N LYS A 445 -7.78 20.98 10.28
CA LYS A 445 -6.51 20.85 9.55
C LYS A 445 -6.29 22.11 8.73
N LYS A 446 -5.12 22.76 8.88
CA LYS A 446 -4.76 23.97 8.12
C LYS A 446 -4.31 23.65 6.69
N HIS A 447 -3.93 22.40 6.42
CA HIS A 447 -3.43 21.96 5.12
C HIS A 447 -4.14 20.71 4.59
N GLY A 448 -4.19 20.60 3.25
CA GLY A 448 -4.68 19.41 2.58
C GLY A 448 -3.75 18.21 2.65
N ILE A 449 -4.25 17.05 2.23
CA ILE A 449 -3.48 15.81 2.20
C ILE A 449 -2.96 15.60 0.79
N GLN A 450 -1.64 15.57 0.60
CA GLN A 450 -1.01 15.25 -0.69
C GLN A 450 -0.20 13.96 -0.59
N LYS A 451 -0.35 13.09 -1.59
CA LYS A 451 0.42 11.86 -1.75
C LYS A 451 0.95 11.80 -3.17
N ALA A 452 2.25 11.55 -3.33
CA ALA A 452 2.85 11.23 -4.62
C ALA A 452 3.92 10.15 -4.43
N LYS A 453 3.57 8.88 -4.72
CA LYS A 453 4.48 7.74 -4.53
C LYS A 453 5.79 7.93 -5.30
N GLY A 454 6.91 7.82 -4.58
CA GLY A 454 8.25 7.90 -5.14
C GLY A 454 8.84 9.31 -5.18
N VAL A 455 8.08 10.33 -4.74
CA VAL A 455 8.52 11.72 -4.54
C VAL A 455 8.85 11.92 -3.06
N LYS A 456 9.94 12.64 -2.74
CA LYS A 456 10.32 12.94 -1.35
C LYS A 456 9.25 13.78 -0.65
N LYS A 457 9.02 13.53 0.65
CA LYS A 457 8.00 14.20 1.47
C LYS A 457 8.14 15.74 1.43
N CYS A 458 9.37 16.26 1.52
CA CYS A 458 9.63 17.70 1.44
C CYS A 458 9.17 18.33 0.11
N VAL A 459 9.44 17.68 -1.02
CA VAL A 459 8.99 18.13 -2.35
C VAL A 459 7.47 18.04 -2.47
N VAL A 460 6.87 16.95 -1.96
CA VAL A 460 5.39 16.81 -1.97
C VAL A 460 4.73 17.98 -1.26
N LYS A 461 5.23 18.36 -0.07
CA LYS A 461 4.65 19.42 0.74
C LYS A 461 4.88 20.83 0.16
N LYS A 462 6.12 21.12 -0.26
CA LYS A 462 6.52 22.47 -0.68
C LYS A 462 6.14 22.79 -2.13
N GLU A 463 6.23 21.79 -3.02
CA GLU A 463 6.14 22.01 -4.47
C GLU A 463 4.90 21.36 -5.10
N LEU A 464 4.34 20.29 -4.53
CA LEU A 464 3.18 19.58 -5.07
C LEU A 464 1.88 19.91 -4.33
N ARG A 465 1.54 21.20 -4.27
CA ARG A 465 0.27 21.69 -3.72
C ARG A 465 -0.95 21.24 -4.55
N HIS A 466 -2.16 21.43 -4.00
CA HIS A 466 -3.40 21.00 -4.66
C HIS A 466 -3.58 21.61 -6.06
N ASP A 467 -3.23 22.90 -6.24
CA ASP A 467 -3.27 23.57 -7.54
C ASP A 467 -2.43 22.86 -8.61
N LYS A 468 -1.30 22.24 -8.22
CA LYS A 468 -0.42 21.49 -9.14
C LYS A 468 -1.00 20.15 -9.56
N PHE A 469 -1.74 19.50 -8.68
CA PHE A 469 -2.52 18.31 -9.06
C PHE A 469 -3.62 18.66 -10.06
N LEU A 470 -4.36 19.77 -9.83
CA LEU A 470 -5.36 20.28 -10.77
C LEU A 470 -4.75 20.67 -12.11
N GLU A 471 -3.63 21.39 -12.11
CA GLU A 471 -2.91 21.80 -13.31
C GLU A 471 -2.46 20.59 -14.13
N CYS A 472 -1.86 19.59 -13.47
CA CYS A 472 -1.45 18.33 -14.10
C CYS A 472 -2.64 17.60 -14.76
N LEU A 473 -3.78 17.50 -14.04
CA LEU A 473 -4.99 16.86 -14.55
C LEU A 473 -5.54 17.59 -15.79
N ARG A 474 -5.65 18.93 -15.73
CA ARG A 474 -6.26 19.77 -16.77
C ARG A 474 -5.37 19.90 -18.00
N THR A 475 -4.08 20.14 -17.80
CA THR A 475 -3.11 20.32 -18.90
C THR A 475 -2.66 19.00 -19.51
N LYS A 476 -2.87 17.88 -18.80
CA LYS A 476 -2.40 16.54 -19.19
C LYS A 476 -0.88 16.48 -19.35
N LYS A 477 -0.14 17.31 -18.59
CA LYS A 477 1.32 17.37 -18.61
C LYS A 477 1.90 16.78 -17.34
N LEU A 478 2.94 15.94 -17.48
CA LEU A 478 3.73 15.48 -16.35
C LEU A 478 4.62 16.60 -15.81
N THR A 479 4.92 16.55 -14.52
CA THR A 479 5.87 17.47 -13.87
C THR A 479 7.14 16.72 -13.45
N ARG A 480 8.24 17.45 -13.32
CA ARG A 480 9.54 16.94 -12.83
C ARG A 480 10.09 17.87 -11.77
N HIS A 481 10.68 17.28 -10.75
CA HIS A 481 11.19 18.01 -9.58
C HIS A 481 12.59 17.48 -9.21
N ASP A 482 13.43 18.40 -8.75
CA ASP A 482 14.75 18.06 -8.25
C ASP A 482 14.65 17.53 -6.82
N MET A 483 15.29 16.39 -6.56
CA MET A 483 15.37 15.78 -5.26
C MET A 483 16.83 15.66 -4.86
N TYR A 484 17.19 16.25 -3.73
CA TYR A 484 18.54 16.20 -3.20
C TYR A 484 18.62 15.13 -2.11
N GLY A 485 19.60 14.24 -2.16
CA GLY A 485 19.83 13.26 -1.12
C GLY A 485 21.31 12.93 -0.97
N LEU A 486 21.72 12.60 0.25
CA LEU A 486 23.04 12.05 0.48
C LEU A 486 23.08 10.60 -0.01
N ARG A 487 24.11 10.27 -0.79
CA ARG A 487 24.41 8.92 -1.28
C ARG A 487 25.82 8.56 -0.92
N SER A 488 26.04 7.32 -0.53
CA SER A 488 27.38 6.78 -0.34
C SER A 488 27.75 5.92 -1.55
N TYR A 489 28.79 6.34 -2.27
CA TYR A 489 29.45 5.54 -3.30
C TYR A 489 30.88 5.31 -2.82
N ASP A 490 31.30 4.05 -2.74
CA ASP A 490 32.65 3.66 -2.29
C ASP A 490 33.06 4.33 -0.95
N HIS A 491 32.13 4.33 0.01
CA HIS A 491 32.26 4.99 1.33
C HIS A 491 32.43 6.51 1.31
N GLN A 492 32.43 7.15 0.14
CA GLN A 492 32.40 8.59 0.00
C GLN A 492 30.95 9.08 -0.07
N ILE A 493 30.64 10.12 0.71
CA ILE A 493 29.31 10.71 0.77
C ILE A 493 29.21 11.83 -0.27
N TYR A 494 28.21 11.75 -1.13
CA TYR A 494 27.89 12.73 -2.16
C TYR A 494 26.51 13.32 -1.94
N LEU A 495 26.36 14.61 -2.21
CA LEU A 495 25.06 15.23 -2.39
C LEU A 495 24.59 14.99 -3.83
N GLU A 496 23.69 14.04 -4.02
CA GLU A 496 23.14 13.69 -5.33
C GLU A 496 21.86 14.49 -5.60
N ARG A 497 21.81 15.15 -6.76
CA ARG A 497 20.58 15.75 -7.31
C ARG A 497 19.98 14.80 -8.33
N VAL A 498 18.77 14.32 -8.06
CA VAL A 498 17.99 13.48 -8.97
C VAL A 498 16.79 14.26 -9.48
N ASN A 499 16.71 14.48 -10.78
CA ASN A 499 15.51 15.02 -11.42
C ASN A 499 14.52 13.87 -11.68
N LYS A 500 13.39 13.87 -10.99
CA LYS A 500 12.42 12.77 -11.02
C LYS A 500 11.03 13.26 -11.42
N ILE A 501 10.25 12.38 -12.05
CA ILE A 501 8.82 12.63 -12.31
C ILE A 501 8.11 12.89 -10.97
N GLY A 502 7.46 14.05 -10.86
CA GLY A 502 6.63 14.44 -9.72
C GLY A 502 5.19 13.97 -9.90
N LEU A 503 4.41 14.71 -10.67
CA LEU A 503 3.03 14.38 -11.02
C LEU A 503 2.95 13.78 -12.42
N ASN A 504 2.07 12.80 -12.59
CA ASN A 504 1.87 12.12 -13.87
C ASN A 504 0.38 11.85 -14.11
N PRO A 505 -0.22 12.42 -15.18
CA PRO A 505 -1.63 12.22 -15.50
C PRO A 505 -1.92 10.90 -16.21
N TYR A 506 -0.91 10.09 -16.54
CA TYR A 506 -1.09 8.75 -17.10
C TYR A 506 -1.41 7.73 -16.00
N ASP A 507 -2.53 7.01 -16.16
CA ASP A 507 -2.89 5.82 -15.38
C ASP A 507 -3.27 4.68 -16.33
N ASN A 508 -2.52 3.60 -16.26
CA ASN A 508 -2.73 2.42 -17.11
C ASN A 508 -3.57 1.33 -16.46
N LYS A 509 -4.12 1.55 -15.26
CA LYS A 509 -4.99 0.57 -14.61
C LYS A 509 -6.42 0.57 -15.13
N ARG A 510 -6.85 1.66 -15.75
CA ARG A 510 -8.23 1.88 -16.17
C ARG A 510 -8.27 2.61 -17.50
N TRP A 511 -9.37 2.45 -18.21
CA TRP A 511 -9.68 3.21 -19.41
C TRP A 511 -10.13 4.62 -19.02
N ILE A 512 -9.31 5.63 -19.29
CA ILE A 512 -9.64 7.03 -18.98
C ILE A 512 -10.46 7.62 -20.14
N LEU A 513 -11.62 8.20 -19.83
CA LEU A 513 -12.47 8.87 -20.82
C LEU A 513 -11.81 10.15 -21.34
N LEU A 514 -12.33 10.72 -22.44
CA LEU A 514 -11.74 11.90 -23.09
C LEU A 514 -11.72 13.14 -22.19
N ASP A 515 -12.68 13.23 -21.26
CA ASP A 515 -12.73 14.28 -20.22
C ASP A 515 -11.56 14.22 -19.24
N GLY A 516 -10.83 13.10 -19.17
CA GLY A 516 -9.71 12.89 -18.26
C GLY A 516 -10.10 12.71 -16.79
N ILE A 517 -11.40 12.70 -16.45
CA ILE A 517 -11.94 12.65 -15.09
C ILE A 517 -12.55 11.27 -14.79
N ARG A 518 -13.45 10.82 -15.67
CA ARG A 518 -14.16 9.55 -15.50
C ARG A 518 -13.33 8.40 -16.07
N THR A 519 -13.46 7.22 -15.46
CA THR A 519 -12.74 6.03 -15.92
C THR A 519 -13.61 4.79 -15.89
N LEU A 520 -13.31 3.83 -16.76
CA LEU A 520 -13.95 2.52 -16.79
C LEU A 520 -12.92 1.41 -16.52
N PRO A 521 -13.30 0.30 -15.88
CA PRO A 521 -12.42 -0.87 -15.80
C PRO A 521 -12.25 -1.46 -17.20
N TYR A 522 -11.07 -2.00 -17.50
CA TYR A 522 -10.89 -2.77 -18.74
C TYR A 522 -11.87 -3.96 -18.76
N GLY A 523 -12.43 -4.26 -19.93
CA GLY A 523 -13.50 -5.25 -20.08
C GLY A 523 -14.92 -4.67 -19.94
N HIS A 524 -15.09 -3.40 -19.56
CA HIS A 524 -16.43 -2.78 -19.51
C HIS A 524 -17.11 -2.78 -20.89
N TRP A 525 -18.39 -3.18 -20.99
CA TRP A 525 -19.08 -3.38 -22.28
C TRP A 525 -19.14 -2.09 -23.12
N ARG A 526 -19.20 -0.92 -22.48
CA ARG A 526 -19.11 0.40 -23.13
C ARG A 526 -17.81 0.60 -23.90
N ILE A 527 -16.69 0.04 -23.44
CA ILE A 527 -15.41 0.10 -24.18
C ILE A 527 -15.53 -0.74 -25.46
N GLY A 528 -16.14 -1.92 -25.38
CA GLY A 528 -16.42 -2.75 -26.57
C GLY A 528 -17.34 -2.05 -27.58
N LEU A 529 -18.39 -1.38 -27.10
CA LEU A 529 -19.28 -0.58 -27.95
C LEU A 529 -18.53 0.59 -28.60
N TYR A 530 -17.75 1.34 -27.84
CA TYR A 530 -16.89 2.41 -28.33
C TYR A 530 -15.99 1.92 -29.48
N LYS A 531 -15.27 0.81 -29.27
CA LYS A 531 -14.37 0.24 -30.29
C LYS A 531 -15.11 -0.14 -31.58
N ARG A 532 -16.33 -0.68 -31.48
CA ARG A 532 -17.17 -0.98 -32.66
C ARG A 532 -17.64 0.26 -33.40
N LEU A 533 -18.00 1.32 -32.68
CA LEU A 533 -18.41 2.59 -33.28
C LEU A 533 -17.24 3.23 -34.05
N VAL A 534 -16.04 3.25 -33.44
CA VAL A 534 -14.82 3.74 -34.11
C VAL A 534 -14.47 2.88 -35.32
N ALA A 535 -14.59 1.56 -35.23
CA ALA A 535 -14.39 0.65 -36.37
C ALA A 535 -15.44 0.86 -37.49
N SER A 536 -16.56 1.51 -37.19
CA SER A 536 -17.59 1.92 -38.15
C SER A 536 -17.40 3.37 -38.61
N GLU A 537 -16.17 3.89 -38.51
CA GLU A 537 -15.75 5.24 -38.94
C GLU A 537 -16.41 6.41 -38.19
N ILE A 538 -16.99 6.16 -37.01
CA ILE A 538 -17.49 7.23 -36.14
C ILE A 538 -16.30 7.87 -35.40
N ALA A 539 -16.24 9.21 -35.39
CA ALA A 539 -15.19 9.96 -34.71
C ALA A 539 -15.08 9.56 -33.22
N PRO A 540 -13.86 9.46 -32.64
CA PRO A 540 -13.65 9.04 -31.25
C PRO A 540 -14.51 9.78 -30.21
N GLU A 541 -14.64 11.09 -30.34
CA GLU A 541 -15.43 11.93 -29.43
C GLU A 541 -16.92 11.55 -29.46
N GLU A 542 -17.47 11.41 -30.67
CA GLU A 542 -18.86 11.02 -30.88
C GLU A 542 -19.13 9.56 -30.48
N ALA A 543 -18.17 8.67 -30.76
CA ALA A 543 -18.25 7.26 -30.36
C ALA A 543 -18.29 7.11 -28.83
N GLU A 544 -17.49 7.89 -28.09
CA GLU A 544 -17.53 7.89 -26.62
C GLU A 544 -18.88 8.41 -26.12
N GLU A 545 -19.35 9.54 -26.64
CA GLU A 545 -20.64 10.12 -26.24
C GLU A 545 -21.80 9.13 -26.46
N ARG A 546 -21.88 8.52 -27.66
CA ARG A 546 -22.89 7.50 -27.98
C ARG A 546 -22.78 6.30 -27.04
N ALA A 547 -21.57 5.78 -26.81
CA ALA A 547 -21.36 4.63 -25.94
C ALA A 547 -21.78 4.89 -24.47
N MET A 548 -21.56 6.11 -23.96
CA MET A 548 -21.93 6.47 -22.59
C MET A 548 -23.44 6.69 -22.41
N LYS A 549 -24.16 7.11 -23.46
CA LYS A 549 -25.62 7.33 -23.42
C LYS A 549 -26.43 6.04 -23.53
N VAL A 550 -25.86 4.96 -24.06
CA VAL A 550 -26.57 3.68 -24.18
C VAL A 550 -26.91 3.10 -22.80
N ARG A 551 -28.15 2.63 -22.67
CA ARG A 551 -28.65 1.83 -21.56
C ARG A 551 -28.91 0.41 -22.04
N LEU A 552 -28.39 -0.58 -21.32
CA LEU A 552 -28.72 -1.98 -21.60
C LEU A 552 -30.20 -2.20 -21.28
N ARG A 553 -30.94 -2.78 -22.22
CA ARG A 553 -32.26 -3.33 -21.91
C ARG A 553 -32.03 -4.66 -21.23
N VAL A 554 -32.20 -4.70 -19.91
CA VAL A 554 -32.27 -5.97 -19.17
C VAL A 554 -33.65 -6.54 -19.47
N LYS A 555 -33.73 -7.69 -20.13
CA LYS A 555 -34.96 -8.47 -20.11
C LYS A 555 -35.04 -9.05 -18.69
N GLU A 556 -36.08 -8.66 -17.96
CA GLU A 556 -36.44 -9.26 -16.66
C GLU A 556 -36.62 -10.77 -16.78
#